data_AF-A0A9P8BIZ4-F1
#
_entry.id   AF-A0A9P8BIZ4-F1
#
_cell.length_a   1.000
_cell.length_b   1.000
_cell.length_c   1.000
_cell.angle_alpha   90.00
_cell.angle_beta   90.00
_cell.angle_gamma   90.00
#
_symmetry.space_group_name_H-M   'P 1'
#
loop_
_entity.id
_entity.type
_entity.pdbx_description
1 polymer ?
#
loop_
_entity_poly.entity_id
_entity_poly.type
_entity_poly.pdbx_seq_one_letter_code
_entity_poly.pdbx_strand_id
1 'polypeptide(L)'
;MDPVKIVDMNQNIDQALVCLMDGAQKRVINSPELNERQRMLQECDILRLLYETLGKRIYQHIANTMHRLNSRVPINRLPNELLVKIFTFAIDNSGYRDRHVLRIQLACVSRDWSRVVFETPSLWAQISSHYNGEWNRAVVLRSKEYPLMVEYNQSHRWATDEFMDLTIQVAYRWKSASFRLANVNTLDLLRGFVSLSAPQLEELTVDCSDVYEELFEEDNIDMFSGGADRLRPIVLLDVPIPWSSRLLSGLETLALIGSNFGFSPSSSEVMNVLRRCPELRDFELVHGDQEDIHTSFDTSTDGGIVHLPLLTSFTLDLDNAKAFSGIISSVRIPACTRFHLNYSKPTRNIFSNKTNHLTAALLSTIRRLPKISLSLSSSTVVLSGWQDPKNNVIDIALAHLTPWEDLNRMHRHRSNMAANQRQHHV
;
A
#
# COMPACT_ATOMS: atom_id res chain seq x y z
N MET A 1 38.53 21.82 -24.23
CA MET A 1 39.32 21.81 -22.99
C MET A 1 40.68 22.37 -23.34
N ASP A 2 41.12 23.40 -22.63
CA ASP A 2 42.38 24.09 -22.91
C ASP A 2 43.55 23.24 -22.39
N PRO A 3 44.42 22.70 -23.26
CA PRO A 3 45.49 21.77 -22.88
C PRO A 3 46.43 22.37 -21.83
N VAL A 4 46.61 23.69 -21.85
CA VAL A 4 47.48 24.45 -20.95
C VAL A 4 47.01 24.35 -19.50
N LYS A 5 45.70 24.37 -19.25
CA LYS A 5 45.13 24.28 -17.89
C LYS A 5 45.25 22.88 -17.28
N ILE A 6 45.33 21.84 -18.12
CA ILE A 6 45.54 20.45 -17.67
C ILE A 6 47.02 20.26 -17.29
N VAL A 7 47.94 20.85 -18.06
CA VAL A 7 49.38 20.82 -17.79
C VAL A 7 49.72 21.55 -16.49
N ASP A 8 49.13 22.73 -16.23
CA ASP A 8 49.34 23.49 -14.99
C ASP A 8 48.82 22.75 -13.73
N MET A 9 47.73 21.98 -13.87
CA MET A 9 47.20 21.18 -12.76
C MET A 9 48.07 19.95 -12.47
N ASN A 10 48.54 19.28 -13.52
CA ASN A 10 49.46 18.15 -13.38
C ASN A 10 50.80 18.60 -12.77
N GLN A 11 51.35 19.75 -13.20
CA GLN A 11 52.56 20.31 -12.60
C GLN A 11 52.40 20.66 -11.12
N ASN A 12 51.24 21.16 -10.71
CA ASN A 12 50.98 21.46 -9.29
C ASN A 12 50.83 20.19 -8.44
N ILE A 13 50.24 19.13 -8.98
CA ILE A 13 50.14 17.84 -8.30
C ILE A 13 51.53 17.18 -8.20
N ASP A 14 52.31 17.22 -9.29
CA ASP A 14 53.67 16.67 -9.34
C ASP A 14 54.63 17.44 -8.41
N GLN A 15 54.55 18.77 -8.34
CA GLN A 15 55.33 19.55 -7.38
C GLN A 15 54.92 19.27 -5.93
N ALA A 16 53.62 19.14 -5.65
CA ALA A 16 53.14 18.80 -4.31
C ALA A 16 53.58 17.38 -3.90
N LEU A 17 53.60 16.44 -4.84
CA LEU A 17 54.11 15.07 -4.67
C LEU A 17 55.61 15.07 -4.34
N VAL A 18 56.41 15.79 -5.12
CA VAL A 18 57.87 15.90 -4.92
C VAL A 18 58.18 16.55 -3.57
N CYS A 19 57.49 17.62 -3.19
CA CYS A 19 57.69 18.26 -1.88
C CYS A 19 57.26 17.37 -0.70
N LEU A 20 56.20 16.58 -0.85
CA LEU A 20 55.74 15.64 0.18
C LEU A 20 56.70 14.44 0.32
N MET A 21 57.21 13.92 -0.79
CA MET A 21 58.21 12.85 -0.80
C MET A 21 59.56 13.33 -0.25
N ASP A 22 60.04 14.50 -0.65
CA ASP A 22 61.28 15.09 -0.14
C ASP A 22 61.19 15.40 1.36
N GLY A 23 60.02 15.88 1.83
CA GLY A 23 59.74 16.08 3.25
C GLY A 23 59.67 14.79 4.07
N ALA A 24 59.12 13.72 3.50
CA ALA A 24 59.09 12.38 4.10
C ALA A 24 60.49 11.77 4.21
N GLN A 25 61.25 11.84 3.13
CA GLN A 25 62.61 11.28 3.04
C GLN A 25 63.57 12.00 4.00
N LYS A 26 63.46 13.33 4.13
CA LYS A 26 64.21 14.12 5.12
C LYS A 26 63.86 13.79 6.58
N ARG A 27 62.63 13.32 6.87
CA ARG A 27 62.22 12.91 8.22
C ARG A 27 62.73 11.52 8.59
N VAL A 28 62.84 10.59 7.64
CA VAL A 28 63.38 9.23 7.86
C VAL A 28 64.91 9.24 7.99
N ILE A 29 65.60 10.07 7.21
CA ILE A 29 67.07 10.16 7.20
C ILE A 29 67.62 10.78 8.50
N ASN A 30 66.86 11.65 9.17
CA ASN A 30 67.32 12.41 10.35
C ASN A 30 66.94 11.80 11.71
N SER A 31 66.43 10.58 11.78
CA SER A 31 66.16 9.88 13.06
C SER A 31 67.39 9.05 13.49
N PRO A 32 68.25 9.53 14.41
CA PRO A 32 69.56 8.92 14.68
C PRO A 32 69.47 7.60 15.48
N GLU A 33 68.29 7.28 16.01
CA GLU A 33 68.07 6.22 17.00
C GLU A 33 67.50 4.91 16.41
N LEU A 34 67.16 4.89 15.11
CA LEU A 34 66.49 3.76 14.47
C LEU A 34 67.50 2.86 13.73
N ASN A 35 67.38 1.55 13.96
CA ASN A 35 68.10 0.55 13.16
C ASN A 35 67.55 0.50 11.72
N GLU A 36 68.32 -0.08 10.80
CA GLU A 36 68.02 -0.06 9.36
C GLU A 36 66.63 -0.66 9.03
N ARG A 37 66.24 -1.76 9.71
CA ARG A 37 64.92 -2.37 9.59
C ARG A 37 63.79 -1.43 10.00
N GLN A 38 63.97 -0.67 11.09
CA GLN A 38 62.99 0.30 11.56
C GLN A 38 62.84 1.48 10.60
N ARG A 39 63.93 1.94 9.97
CA ARG A 39 63.87 2.98 8.93
C ARG A 39 63.09 2.52 7.71
N MET A 40 63.32 1.29 7.25
CA MET A 40 62.59 0.71 6.12
C MET A 40 61.08 0.55 6.42
N LEU A 41 60.71 0.13 7.63
CA LEU A 41 59.29 0.06 8.04
C LEU A 41 58.64 1.44 8.07
N GLN A 42 59.34 2.44 8.62
CA GLN A 42 58.85 3.81 8.68
C GLN A 42 58.69 4.43 7.29
N GLU A 43 59.61 4.15 6.36
CA GLU A 43 59.51 4.57 4.97
C GLU A 43 58.29 3.94 4.27
N CYS A 44 58.06 2.64 4.46
CA CYS A 44 56.86 1.96 3.97
C CYS A 44 55.55 2.56 4.52
N ASP A 45 55.50 2.87 5.82
CA ASP A 45 54.32 3.48 6.45
C ASP A 45 54.04 4.88 5.90
N ILE A 46 55.09 5.68 5.68
CA ILE A 46 54.96 7.02 5.09
C ILE A 46 54.50 6.93 3.63
N LEU A 47 55.06 6.02 2.84
CA LEU A 47 54.63 5.81 1.45
C LEU A 47 53.16 5.35 1.37
N ARG A 48 52.72 4.47 2.27
CA ARG A 48 51.32 4.06 2.38
C ARG A 48 50.41 5.25 2.71
N LEU A 49 50.77 6.04 3.71
CA LEU A 49 50.00 7.23 4.10
C LEU A 49 49.94 8.27 2.97
N LEU A 50 51.05 8.47 2.25
CA LEU A 50 51.11 9.34 1.09
C LEU A 50 50.17 8.86 0.00
N TYR A 51 50.24 7.58 -0.37
CA TYR A 51 49.37 6.97 -1.37
C TYR A 51 47.88 7.16 -1.02
N GLU A 52 47.48 6.88 0.22
CA GLU A 52 46.11 7.08 0.68
C GLU A 52 45.68 8.55 0.63
N THR A 53 46.55 9.47 1.02
CA THR A 53 46.27 10.91 1.04
C THR A 53 46.14 11.47 -0.37
N LEU A 54 47.02 11.06 -1.28
CA LEU A 54 47.01 11.45 -2.69
C LEU A 54 45.78 10.90 -3.40
N GLY A 55 45.47 9.62 -3.17
CA GLY A 55 44.24 9.01 -3.65
C GLY A 55 43.03 9.83 -3.25
N LYS A 56 42.87 10.15 -1.95
CA LYS A 56 41.78 11.00 -1.45
C LYS A 56 41.72 12.37 -2.15
N ARG A 57 42.86 13.04 -2.34
CA ARG A 57 42.92 14.34 -3.02
C ARG A 57 42.51 14.27 -4.50
N ILE A 58 42.99 13.27 -5.23
CA ILE A 58 42.62 13.07 -6.65
C ILE A 58 41.12 12.81 -6.75
N TYR A 59 40.57 11.94 -5.92
CA TYR A 59 39.12 11.68 -5.88
C TYR A 59 38.31 12.95 -5.57
N GLN A 60 38.74 13.76 -4.60
CA GLN A 60 38.09 15.04 -4.29
C GLN A 60 38.11 15.99 -5.48
N HIS A 61 39.23 16.06 -6.20
CA HIS A 61 39.37 16.93 -7.37
C HIS A 61 38.46 16.51 -8.53
N ILE A 62 38.42 15.21 -8.84
CA ILE A 62 37.51 14.64 -9.85
C ILE A 62 36.07 14.96 -9.48
N ALA A 63 35.67 14.68 -8.24
CA ALA A 63 34.30 14.88 -7.79
C ALA A 63 33.89 16.37 -7.79
N ASN A 64 34.80 17.29 -7.45
CA ASN A 64 34.54 18.73 -7.54
C ASN A 64 34.40 19.19 -9.00
N THR A 65 35.21 18.63 -9.91
CA THR A 65 35.11 18.93 -11.34
C THR A 65 33.79 18.41 -11.92
N MET A 66 33.41 17.18 -11.59
CA MET A 66 32.11 16.60 -11.97
C MET A 66 30.95 17.42 -11.41
N HIS A 67 31.01 17.88 -10.15
CA HIS A 67 29.97 18.74 -9.58
C HIS A 67 29.80 20.05 -10.36
N ARG A 68 30.90 20.70 -10.77
CA ARG A 68 30.85 21.93 -11.60
C ARG A 68 30.30 21.68 -13.01
N LEU A 69 30.49 20.50 -13.56
CA LEU A 69 29.88 20.11 -14.83
C LEU A 69 28.38 19.84 -14.65
N ASN A 70 28.02 19.09 -13.61
CA ASN A 70 26.64 18.75 -13.28
C ASN A 70 25.80 20.00 -13.02
N SER A 71 26.31 21.01 -12.33
CA SER A 71 25.58 22.27 -12.10
C SER A 71 25.23 23.05 -13.38
N ARG A 72 25.86 22.70 -14.52
CA ARG A 72 25.55 23.31 -15.82
C ARG A 72 24.43 22.58 -16.57
N VAL A 73 24.11 21.33 -16.20
CA VAL A 73 23.05 20.54 -16.83
C VAL A 73 21.68 21.10 -16.43
N PRO A 74 20.71 21.22 -17.35
CA PRO A 74 19.42 21.86 -17.07
C PRO A 74 18.66 21.28 -15.87
N ILE A 75 18.70 19.96 -15.68
CA ILE A 75 17.99 19.29 -14.58
C ILE A 75 18.50 19.71 -13.19
N ASN A 76 19.79 20.04 -13.06
CA ASN A 76 20.37 20.47 -11.79
C ASN A 76 20.16 21.96 -11.51
N ARG A 77 19.48 22.69 -12.41
CA ARG A 77 19.03 24.07 -12.19
C ARG A 77 17.59 24.14 -11.69
N LEU A 78 16.90 23.00 -11.63
CA LEU A 78 15.55 22.95 -11.10
C LEU A 78 15.57 23.23 -9.58
N PRO A 79 14.57 23.95 -9.05
CA PRO A 79 14.33 24.03 -7.61
C PRO A 79 14.17 22.63 -7.01
N ASN A 80 14.60 22.47 -5.75
CA ASN A 80 14.53 21.18 -5.07
C ASN A 80 13.10 20.64 -5.00
N GLU A 81 12.09 21.50 -4.90
CA GLU A 81 10.68 21.12 -4.86
C GLU A 81 10.24 20.42 -6.15
N LEU A 82 10.76 20.86 -7.30
CA LEU A 82 10.46 20.21 -8.59
C LEU A 82 11.22 18.88 -8.71
N LEU A 83 12.47 18.82 -8.26
CA LEU A 83 13.22 17.58 -8.23
C LEU A 83 12.54 16.53 -7.34
N VAL A 84 12.08 16.92 -6.16
CA VAL A 84 11.33 16.02 -5.26
C VAL A 84 10.07 15.50 -5.94
N LYS A 85 9.29 16.35 -6.62
CA LYS A 85 8.10 15.89 -7.37
C LYS A 85 8.47 14.90 -8.48
N ILE A 86 9.54 15.15 -9.22
CA ILE A 86 10.04 14.24 -10.26
C ILE A 86 10.47 12.91 -9.64
N PHE A 87 11.21 12.94 -8.53
CA PHE A 87 11.67 11.73 -7.83
C PHE A 87 10.51 10.93 -7.27
N THR A 88 9.56 11.58 -6.59
CA THR A 88 8.33 10.95 -6.11
C THR A 88 7.59 10.29 -7.26
N PHE A 89 7.36 11.01 -8.36
CA PHE A 89 6.70 10.44 -9.54
C PHE A 89 7.45 9.23 -10.10
N ALA A 90 8.78 9.29 -10.23
CA ALA A 90 9.58 8.18 -10.72
C ALA A 90 9.53 6.96 -9.78
N ILE A 91 9.57 7.18 -8.47
CA ILE A 91 9.48 6.14 -7.45
C ILE A 91 8.09 5.50 -7.46
N ASP A 92 7.02 6.29 -7.48
CA ASP A 92 5.66 5.78 -7.40
C ASP A 92 5.27 4.93 -8.62
N ASN A 93 5.78 5.31 -9.81
CA ASN A 93 5.59 4.57 -11.06
C ASN A 93 6.57 3.40 -11.26
N SER A 94 7.55 3.23 -10.37
CA SER A 94 8.42 2.05 -10.39
C SER A 94 7.73 0.88 -9.71
N GLY A 95 8.07 -0.35 -10.14
CA GLY A 95 7.57 -1.55 -9.49
C GLY A 95 7.91 -1.55 -7.99
N TYR A 96 7.01 -2.04 -7.15
CA TYR A 96 7.16 -2.02 -5.68
C TYR A 96 8.52 -2.52 -5.18
N ARG A 97 9.06 -3.56 -5.84
CA ARG A 97 10.38 -4.14 -5.52
C ARG A 97 11.54 -3.20 -5.85
N ASP A 98 11.39 -2.30 -6.80
CA ASP A 98 12.46 -1.44 -7.30
C ASP A 98 12.49 -0.06 -6.64
N ARG A 99 11.43 0.34 -5.93
CA ARG A 99 11.32 1.68 -5.31
C ARG A 99 12.52 2.03 -4.42
N HIS A 100 12.95 1.09 -3.56
CA HIS A 100 14.09 1.30 -2.67
C HIS A 100 15.41 1.38 -3.45
N VAL A 101 15.60 0.54 -4.47
CA VAL A 101 16.77 0.59 -5.36
C VAL A 101 16.82 1.91 -6.10
N LEU A 102 15.69 2.34 -6.67
CA LEU A 102 15.59 3.61 -7.40
C LEU A 102 15.88 4.81 -6.50
N ARG A 103 15.39 4.83 -5.25
CA ARG A 103 15.74 5.87 -4.27
C ARG A 103 17.27 5.98 -4.10
N ILE A 104 17.96 4.85 -3.97
CA ILE A 104 19.42 4.83 -3.84
C ILE A 104 20.10 5.23 -5.15
N GLN A 105 19.63 4.74 -6.29
CA GLN A 105 20.16 5.12 -7.60
C GLN A 105 20.07 6.64 -7.83
N LEU A 106 18.92 7.26 -7.50
CA LEU A 106 18.74 8.71 -7.54
C LEU A 106 19.74 9.41 -6.63
N ALA A 107 19.95 8.90 -5.41
CA ALA A 107 20.94 9.46 -4.48
C ALA A 107 22.39 9.30 -4.97
N CYS A 108 22.68 8.33 -5.84
CA CYS A 108 24.01 8.08 -6.40
C CYS A 108 24.34 8.93 -7.64
N VAL A 109 23.37 9.65 -8.24
CA VAL A 109 23.61 10.44 -9.47
C VAL A 109 24.57 11.60 -9.23
N SER A 110 24.38 12.35 -8.15
CA SER A 110 25.21 13.52 -7.82
C SER A 110 25.12 13.85 -6.33
N ARG A 111 26.05 14.68 -5.82
CA ARG A 111 25.99 15.18 -4.44
C ARG A 111 24.70 15.95 -4.15
N ASP A 112 24.23 16.73 -5.13
CA ASP A 112 23.01 17.53 -4.97
C ASP A 112 21.76 16.65 -4.90
N TRP A 113 21.68 15.62 -5.74
CA TRP A 113 20.58 14.64 -5.71
C TRP A 113 20.62 13.80 -4.45
N SER A 114 21.82 13.37 -4.03
CA SER A 114 22.04 12.69 -2.76
C SER A 114 21.48 13.50 -1.59
N ARG A 115 21.83 14.78 -1.55
CA ARG A 115 21.32 15.71 -0.53
C ARG A 115 19.80 15.82 -0.58
N VAL A 116 19.21 16.04 -1.75
CA VAL A 116 17.75 16.11 -1.91
C VAL A 116 17.08 14.81 -1.45
N VAL A 117 17.56 13.65 -1.88
CA VAL A 117 16.98 12.36 -1.50
C VAL A 117 17.08 12.13 0.00
N PHE A 118 18.23 12.38 0.61
CA PHE A 118 18.47 12.04 2.01
C PHE A 118 17.94 13.07 3.01
N GLU A 119 17.80 14.34 2.62
CA GLU A 119 17.30 15.42 3.49
C GLU A 119 15.79 15.64 3.36
N THR A 120 15.14 15.10 2.33
CA THR A 120 13.70 15.27 2.09
C THR A 120 12.90 14.14 2.73
N PRO A 121 12.12 14.39 3.80
CA PRO A 121 11.43 13.32 4.52
C PRO A 121 10.33 12.62 3.72
N SER A 122 9.66 13.33 2.81
CA SER A 122 8.57 12.77 1.99
C SER A 122 9.02 11.63 1.06
N LEU A 123 10.31 11.60 0.67
CA LEU A 123 10.87 10.51 -0.14
C LEU A 123 11.10 9.22 0.66
N TRP A 124 11.03 9.32 2.00
CA TRP A 124 11.18 8.23 2.96
C TRP A 124 9.87 7.92 3.66
N ALA A 125 8.72 8.23 3.07
CA ALA A 125 7.41 8.08 3.71
C ALA A 125 6.78 6.67 3.59
N GLN A 126 7.46 5.68 2.99
CA GLN A 126 6.89 4.35 2.74
C GLN A 126 7.65 3.27 3.51
N ILE A 127 6.96 2.61 4.44
CA ILE A 127 7.43 1.46 5.20
C ILE A 127 6.78 0.20 4.62
N SER A 128 7.57 -0.86 4.37
CA SER A 128 7.05 -2.08 3.74
C SER A 128 7.73 -3.35 4.25
N SER A 129 6.96 -4.42 4.46
CA SER A 129 7.51 -5.75 4.78
C SER A 129 8.27 -6.40 3.61
N HIS A 130 8.24 -5.76 2.44
CA HIS A 130 9.15 -6.06 1.32
C HIS A 130 10.61 -5.66 1.60
N TYR A 131 10.88 -4.88 2.64
CA TYR A 131 12.23 -4.41 2.96
C TYR A 131 12.66 -4.95 4.32
N ASN A 132 13.96 -5.13 4.50
CA ASN A 132 14.52 -5.60 5.77
C ASN A 132 14.37 -4.56 6.90
N GLY A 133 14.58 -4.99 8.15
CA GLY A 133 14.48 -4.15 9.34
C GLY A 133 15.38 -2.91 9.26
N GLU A 134 16.63 -3.06 8.82
CA GLU A 134 17.59 -1.94 8.67
C GLU A 134 17.06 -0.84 7.75
N TRP A 135 16.48 -1.22 6.60
CA TRP A 135 15.88 -0.26 5.68
C TRP A 135 14.68 0.45 6.31
N ASN A 136 13.77 -0.30 6.92
CA ASN A 136 12.59 0.29 7.55
C ASN A 136 12.95 1.19 8.75
N ARG A 137 13.99 0.86 9.52
CA ARG A 137 14.56 1.76 10.55
C ARG A 137 15.09 3.05 9.91
N ALA A 138 15.80 2.96 8.79
CA ALA A 138 16.26 4.14 8.06
C ALA A 138 15.10 4.99 7.51
N VAL A 139 14.01 4.37 7.04
CA VAL A 139 12.78 5.03 6.61
C VAL A 139 12.12 5.78 7.77
N VAL A 140 11.94 5.13 8.92
CA VAL A 140 11.39 5.77 10.14
C VAL A 140 12.25 6.97 10.57
N LEU A 141 13.57 6.82 10.58
CA LEU A 141 14.50 7.88 10.97
C LEU A 141 14.46 9.08 10.00
N ARG A 142 14.48 8.82 8.69
CA ARG A 142 14.60 9.87 7.66
C ARG A 142 13.28 10.56 7.35
N SER A 143 12.16 9.89 7.56
CA SER A 143 10.82 10.48 7.42
C SER A 143 10.47 11.49 8.52
N LYS A 144 11.23 11.56 9.63
CA LYS A 144 11.03 12.53 10.71
C LYS A 144 9.60 12.49 11.26
N GLU A 145 8.80 13.54 11.11
CA GLU A 145 7.38 13.60 11.50
C GLU A 145 6.44 13.50 10.29
N TYR A 146 6.97 13.20 9.11
CA TYR A 146 6.17 13.12 7.90
C TYR A 146 5.20 11.94 7.97
N PRO A 147 3.96 12.07 7.48
CA PRO A 147 2.98 10.99 7.50
C PRO A 147 3.45 9.76 6.70
N LEU A 148 3.19 8.57 7.23
CA LEU A 148 3.73 7.30 6.75
C LEU A 148 2.67 6.47 6.02
N MET A 149 3.08 5.83 4.93
CA MET A 149 2.34 4.77 4.26
C MET A 149 2.93 3.43 4.68
N VAL A 150 2.10 2.57 5.27
CA VAL A 150 2.50 1.26 5.80
C VAL A 150 1.92 0.16 4.93
N GLU A 151 2.79 -0.72 4.46
CA GLU A 151 2.42 -1.90 3.70
C GLU A 151 2.98 -3.13 4.40
N TYR A 152 2.10 -3.97 4.91
CA TYR A 152 2.46 -5.23 5.52
C TYR A 152 1.77 -6.36 4.77
N ASN A 153 2.54 -7.37 4.41
CA ASN A 153 2.04 -8.61 3.86
C ASN A 153 2.84 -9.74 4.48
N GLN A 154 2.14 -10.62 5.20
CA GLN A 154 2.75 -11.75 5.92
C GLN A 154 3.50 -12.72 5.01
N SER A 155 3.17 -12.77 3.71
CA SER A 155 3.89 -13.60 2.75
C SER A 155 5.27 -13.05 2.38
N HIS A 156 5.61 -11.82 2.77
CA HIS A 156 6.91 -11.24 2.46
C HIS A 156 8.00 -11.78 3.39
N ARG A 157 9.21 -11.88 2.84
CA ARG A 157 10.39 -12.38 3.55
C ARG A 157 10.71 -11.65 4.85
N TRP A 158 10.39 -10.36 4.94
CA TRP A 158 10.70 -9.52 6.11
C TRP A 158 9.45 -9.09 6.88
N ALA A 159 8.36 -9.85 6.75
CA ALA A 159 7.17 -9.69 7.58
C ALA A 159 7.38 -10.33 8.97
N THR A 160 8.17 -9.66 9.81
CA THR A 160 8.53 -10.14 11.15
C THR A 160 7.77 -9.37 12.23
N ASP A 161 7.74 -9.92 13.44
CA ASP A 161 7.20 -9.21 14.61
C ASP A 161 8.00 -7.92 14.88
N GLU A 162 9.33 -7.93 14.64
CA GLU A 162 10.18 -6.74 14.73
C GLU A 162 9.71 -5.60 13.80
N PHE A 163 9.25 -5.94 12.59
CA PHE A 163 8.68 -4.94 11.67
C PHE A 163 7.39 -4.34 12.26
N MET A 164 6.53 -5.20 12.83
CA MET A 164 5.28 -4.76 13.43
C MET A 164 5.53 -3.89 14.66
N ASP A 165 6.44 -4.28 15.55
CA ASP A 165 6.85 -3.48 16.71
C ASP A 165 7.36 -2.09 16.28
N LEU A 166 8.21 -2.04 15.25
CA LEU A 166 8.73 -0.78 14.71
C LEU A 166 7.63 0.11 14.15
N THR A 167 6.67 -0.47 13.41
CA THR A 167 5.60 0.30 12.76
C THR A 167 4.54 0.77 13.75
N ILE A 168 4.16 -0.06 14.72
CA ILE A 168 3.19 0.26 15.77
C ILE A 168 3.68 1.44 16.63
N GLN A 169 4.99 1.50 16.95
CA GLN A 169 5.58 2.62 17.69
C GLN A 169 5.41 3.98 16.99
N VAL A 170 5.20 3.98 15.67
CA VAL A 170 4.99 5.19 14.87
C VAL A 170 3.57 5.26 14.28
N ALA A 171 2.61 4.53 14.84
CA ALA A 171 1.22 4.50 14.40
C ALA A 171 0.54 5.87 14.37
N TYR A 172 0.93 6.78 15.27
CA TYR A 172 0.41 8.15 15.31
C TYR A 172 0.68 8.96 14.02
N ARG A 173 1.63 8.51 13.19
CA ARG A 173 2.01 9.12 11.91
C ARG A 173 1.43 8.39 10.70
N TRP A 174 0.74 7.28 10.89
CA TRP A 174 0.19 6.53 9.77
C TRP A 174 -0.85 7.38 9.04
N LYS A 175 -0.67 7.50 7.73
CA LYS A 175 -1.61 8.14 6.81
C LYS A 175 -2.42 7.10 6.06
N SER A 176 -1.76 6.04 5.60
CA SER A 176 -2.40 4.93 4.88
C SER A 176 -1.77 3.64 5.38
N ALA A 177 -2.59 2.62 5.62
CA ALA A 177 -2.13 1.34 6.12
C ALA A 177 -2.81 0.18 5.36
N SER A 178 -2.00 -0.73 4.82
CA SER A 178 -2.45 -1.90 4.08
C SER A 178 -1.85 -3.16 4.70
N PHE A 179 -2.70 -4.09 5.13
CA PHE A 179 -2.31 -5.33 5.79
C PHE A 179 -2.86 -6.52 5.01
N ARG A 180 -1.99 -7.41 4.53
CA ARG A 180 -2.36 -8.74 4.06
C ARG A 180 -1.90 -9.80 5.05
N LEU A 181 -2.86 -10.50 5.63
CA LEU A 181 -2.71 -11.47 6.70
C LEU A 181 -3.17 -12.85 6.18
N ALA A 182 -2.39 -13.89 6.44
CA ALA A 182 -2.49 -15.20 5.79
C ALA A 182 -2.02 -16.37 6.70
N ASN A 183 -1.69 -16.14 7.97
CA ASN A 183 -1.13 -17.15 8.86
C ASN A 183 -1.80 -17.20 10.23
N VAL A 184 -1.40 -18.18 11.05
CA VAL A 184 -1.95 -18.43 12.39
C VAL A 184 -1.75 -17.27 13.39
N ASN A 185 -0.81 -16.36 13.15
CA ASN A 185 -0.56 -15.20 14.02
C ASN A 185 -1.43 -13.98 13.67
N THR A 186 -2.33 -14.12 12.68
CA THR A 186 -3.21 -13.02 12.23
C THR A 186 -4.02 -12.42 13.37
N LEU A 187 -4.59 -13.25 14.24
CA LEU A 187 -5.36 -12.78 15.40
C LEU A 187 -4.53 -11.92 16.34
N ASP A 188 -3.31 -12.35 16.67
CA ASP A 188 -2.46 -11.62 17.62
C ASP A 188 -2.08 -10.24 17.08
N LEU A 189 -1.85 -10.14 15.76
CA LEU A 189 -1.62 -8.85 15.10
C LEU A 189 -2.86 -7.95 15.14
N LEU A 190 -4.03 -8.51 14.82
CA LEU A 190 -5.30 -7.77 14.87
C LEU A 190 -5.65 -7.32 16.29
N ARG A 191 -5.39 -8.16 17.31
CA ARG A 191 -5.50 -7.81 18.73
C ARG A 191 -4.56 -6.67 19.11
N GLY A 192 -3.36 -6.65 18.54
CA GLY A 192 -2.42 -5.53 18.67
C GLY A 192 -2.96 -4.19 18.14
N PHE A 193 -3.94 -4.21 17.22
CA PHE A 193 -4.56 -3.00 16.70
C PHE A 193 -5.72 -2.49 17.56
N VAL A 194 -6.28 -3.29 18.48
CA VAL A 194 -7.48 -2.92 19.24
C VAL A 194 -7.28 -1.61 20.00
N SER A 195 -6.19 -1.47 20.75
CA SER A 195 -5.89 -0.25 21.53
C SER A 195 -5.04 0.79 20.78
N LEU A 196 -4.75 0.55 19.50
CA LEU A 196 -3.87 1.40 18.72
C LEU A 196 -4.53 2.76 18.42
N SER A 197 -3.79 3.85 18.59
CA SER A 197 -4.24 5.19 18.20
C SER A 197 -3.51 5.60 16.92
N ALA A 198 -4.28 5.85 15.86
CA ALA A 198 -3.80 6.27 14.55
C ALA A 198 -4.57 7.52 14.07
N PRO A 199 -4.42 8.67 14.76
CA PRO A 199 -5.20 9.89 14.51
C PRO A 199 -5.00 10.52 13.13
N GLN A 200 -3.91 10.19 12.45
CA GLN A 200 -3.62 10.67 11.09
C GLN A 200 -4.07 9.69 10.00
N LEU A 201 -4.60 8.52 10.37
CA LEU A 201 -4.96 7.47 9.42
C LEU A 201 -6.12 7.94 8.57
N GLU A 202 -5.86 8.09 7.28
CA GLU A 202 -6.83 8.48 6.26
C GLU A 202 -7.36 7.25 5.54
N GLU A 203 -6.55 6.21 5.32
CA GLU A 203 -6.91 5.03 4.51
C GLU A 203 -6.52 3.71 5.19
N LEU A 204 -7.41 2.72 5.16
CA LEU A 204 -7.16 1.38 5.71
C LEU A 204 -7.58 0.29 4.74
N THR A 205 -6.67 -0.66 4.51
CA THR A 205 -6.97 -1.93 3.82
C THR A 205 -6.50 -3.10 4.68
N VAL A 206 -7.38 -4.06 4.95
CA VAL A 206 -7.04 -5.29 5.65
C VAL A 206 -7.59 -6.47 4.85
N ASP A 207 -6.72 -7.41 4.52
CA ASP A 207 -6.99 -8.56 3.67
C ASP A 207 -6.61 -9.83 4.44
N CYS A 208 -7.62 -10.61 4.81
CA CYS A 208 -7.52 -11.86 5.56
C CYS A 208 -8.05 -13.05 4.76
N SER A 209 -8.19 -12.92 3.44
CA SER A 209 -8.80 -13.96 2.58
C SER A 209 -8.02 -15.28 2.53
N ASP A 210 -6.75 -15.28 2.97
CA ASP A 210 -5.90 -16.48 3.07
C ASP A 210 -5.92 -17.12 4.47
N VAL A 211 -6.78 -16.65 5.40
CA VAL A 211 -6.86 -17.11 6.79
C VAL A 211 -8.02 -18.10 6.95
N TYR A 212 -7.76 -19.21 7.66
CA TYR A 212 -8.80 -20.22 7.94
C TYR A 212 -9.83 -19.68 8.93
N GLU A 213 -11.12 -19.88 8.64
CA GLU A 213 -12.24 -19.37 9.45
C GLU A 213 -12.20 -19.85 10.91
N GLU A 214 -11.70 -21.08 11.14
CA GLU A 214 -11.53 -21.71 12.46
C GLU A 214 -10.67 -20.87 13.43
N LEU A 215 -9.86 -19.94 12.91
CA LEU A 215 -9.04 -19.08 13.74
C LEU A 215 -9.83 -17.94 14.40
N PHE A 216 -11.05 -17.62 13.95
CA PHE A 216 -11.78 -16.43 14.42
C PHE A 216 -12.91 -16.72 15.41
N GLU A 217 -12.84 -17.84 16.13
CA GLU A 217 -13.85 -18.22 17.13
C GLU A 217 -14.08 -17.10 18.17
N GLU A 218 -15.24 -16.44 18.08
CA GLU A 218 -15.85 -15.49 19.02
C GLU A 218 -15.19 -14.10 19.22
N ASP A 219 -14.06 -13.81 18.56
CA ASP A 219 -13.37 -12.52 18.76
C ASP A 219 -13.95 -11.38 17.90
N ASN A 220 -14.66 -10.48 18.56
CA ASN A 220 -15.04 -9.17 18.04
C ASN A 220 -13.83 -8.22 18.08
N ILE A 221 -13.15 -8.02 16.95
CA ILE A 221 -11.97 -7.14 16.88
C ILE A 221 -12.38 -5.73 16.45
N ASP A 222 -12.58 -4.84 17.43
CA ASP A 222 -12.73 -3.40 17.17
C ASP A 222 -11.34 -2.74 17.11
N MET A 223 -10.74 -2.76 15.92
CA MET A 223 -9.43 -2.16 15.68
C MET A 223 -9.46 -0.64 15.85
N PHE A 224 -8.35 -0.08 16.30
CA PHE A 224 -8.14 1.37 16.48
C PHE A 224 -9.15 2.05 17.40
N SER A 225 -9.60 1.38 18.46
CA SER A 225 -10.46 1.99 19.47
C SER A 225 -9.81 3.20 20.16
N GLY A 226 -8.47 3.31 20.09
CA GLY A 226 -7.67 4.47 20.51
C GLY A 226 -7.78 5.71 19.60
N GLY A 227 -8.48 5.62 18.46
CA GLY A 227 -8.84 6.74 17.59
C GLY A 227 -8.26 6.65 16.18
N ALA A 228 -9.13 6.83 15.17
CA ALA A 228 -8.81 6.89 13.74
C ALA A 228 -9.76 7.86 13.01
N ASP A 229 -9.93 9.07 13.57
CA ASP A 229 -11.03 9.99 13.21
C ASP A 229 -10.95 10.55 11.77
N ARG A 230 -9.78 10.44 11.14
CA ARG A 230 -9.54 10.87 9.75
C ARG A 230 -9.79 9.79 8.72
N LEU A 231 -10.12 8.57 9.14
CA LEU A 231 -10.33 7.45 8.23
C LEU A 231 -11.51 7.74 7.31
N ARG A 232 -11.33 7.59 5.99
CA ARG A 232 -12.39 7.81 4.98
C ARG A 232 -12.61 6.61 4.07
N PRO A 233 -11.61 6.03 3.40
CA PRO A 233 -11.74 4.76 2.72
C PRO A 233 -11.34 3.61 3.65
N ILE A 234 -12.22 2.62 3.73
CA ILE A 234 -11.93 1.35 4.38
C ILE A 234 -12.27 0.21 3.42
N VAL A 235 -11.33 -0.73 3.30
CA VAL A 235 -11.48 -1.96 2.53
C VAL A 235 -11.10 -3.14 3.41
N LEU A 236 -12.06 -3.99 3.73
CA LEU A 236 -11.88 -5.17 4.57
C LEU A 236 -12.26 -6.41 3.77
N LEU A 237 -11.32 -7.34 3.59
CA LEU A 237 -11.54 -8.62 2.94
C LEU A 237 -11.41 -9.75 3.96
N ASP A 238 -12.51 -10.48 4.16
CA ASP A 238 -12.63 -11.56 5.15
C ASP A 238 -12.14 -11.11 6.53
N VAL A 239 -12.59 -9.96 7.05
CA VAL A 239 -12.18 -9.47 8.38
C VAL A 239 -13.36 -9.52 9.33
N PRO A 240 -13.21 -10.10 10.54
CA PRO A 240 -14.27 -10.07 11.54
C PRO A 240 -14.28 -8.70 12.21
N ILE A 241 -15.21 -7.85 11.78
CA ILE A 241 -15.42 -6.54 12.37
C ILE A 241 -16.84 -6.45 12.95
N PRO A 242 -16.99 -5.97 14.21
CA PRO A 242 -18.31 -5.71 14.76
C PRO A 242 -19.02 -4.62 13.94
N TRP A 243 -20.27 -4.85 13.53
CA TRP A 243 -21.06 -3.84 12.79
C TRP A 243 -21.34 -2.57 13.61
N SER A 244 -21.19 -2.64 14.94
CA SER A 244 -21.23 -1.51 15.87
C SER A 244 -19.93 -0.72 15.95
N SER A 245 -18.83 -1.17 15.32
CA SER A 245 -17.52 -0.53 15.34
C SER A 245 -17.59 0.93 14.90
N ARG A 246 -16.75 1.76 15.52
CA ARG A 246 -16.58 3.18 15.15
C ARG A 246 -15.86 3.36 13.83
N LEU A 247 -15.07 2.37 13.38
CA LEU A 247 -14.41 2.40 12.08
C LEU A 247 -15.40 2.47 10.92
N LEU A 248 -16.63 1.97 11.13
CA LEU A 248 -17.70 1.97 10.14
C LEU A 248 -18.55 3.25 10.20
N SER A 249 -17.92 4.41 10.43
CA SER A 249 -18.59 5.71 10.53
C SER A 249 -17.81 6.82 9.85
N GLY A 250 -18.52 7.81 9.29
CA GLY A 250 -17.90 8.98 8.63
C GLY A 250 -17.11 8.66 7.35
N LEU A 251 -17.40 7.53 6.70
CA LEU A 251 -16.63 7.01 5.57
C LEU A 251 -17.07 7.60 4.22
N GLU A 252 -16.10 7.70 3.29
CA GLU A 252 -16.32 8.03 1.86
C GLU A 252 -16.32 6.77 1.00
N THR A 253 -15.55 5.75 1.37
CA THR A 253 -15.55 4.45 0.71
C THR A 253 -15.63 3.36 1.76
N LEU A 254 -16.55 2.42 1.57
CA LEU A 254 -16.72 1.26 2.42
C LEU A 254 -16.82 0.02 1.54
N ALA A 255 -15.83 -0.86 1.62
CA ALA A 255 -15.85 -2.18 1.00
C ALA A 255 -15.67 -3.25 2.08
N LEU A 256 -16.68 -4.11 2.23
CA LEU A 256 -16.66 -5.28 3.11
C LEU A 256 -16.91 -6.51 2.22
N ILE A 257 -15.87 -7.32 2.02
CA ILE A 257 -15.89 -8.40 1.03
C ILE A 257 -15.56 -9.72 1.72
N GLY A 258 -16.40 -10.75 1.52
CA GLY A 258 -16.14 -12.11 1.97
C GLY A 258 -17.04 -12.61 3.11
N SER A 259 -16.65 -13.72 3.74
CA SER A 259 -17.50 -14.49 4.66
C SER A 259 -17.72 -13.83 6.02
N ASN A 260 -16.92 -12.81 6.36
CA ASN A 260 -16.91 -12.14 7.68
C ASN A 260 -16.96 -13.12 8.87
N PHE A 261 -16.46 -14.36 8.72
CA PHE A 261 -16.37 -15.41 9.75
C PHE A 261 -17.59 -15.55 10.68
N GLY A 262 -18.81 -15.57 10.13
CA GLY A 262 -20.04 -15.73 10.93
C GLY A 262 -20.65 -14.42 11.46
N PHE A 263 -20.03 -13.26 11.21
CA PHE A 263 -20.58 -11.93 11.50
C PHE A 263 -21.46 -11.39 10.37
N SER A 264 -22.36 -12.24 9.86
CA SER A 264 -23.30 -11.83 8.81
C SER A 264 -24.18 -10.68 9.33
N PRO A 265 -24.22 -9.53 8.66
CA PRO A 265 -25.01 -8.40 9.14
C PRO A 265 -26.50 -8.70 9.03
N SER A 266 -27.28 -8.31 10.02
CA SER A 266 -28.70 -8.05 9.83
C SER A 266 -28.94 -6.85 8.89
N SER A 267 -30.15 -6.76 8.32
CA SER A 267 -30.50 -5.61 7.47
C SER A 267 -30.41 -4.28 8.23
N SER A 268 -30.80 -4.25 9.50
CA SER A 268 -30.75 -3.07 10.36
C SER A 268 -29.32 -2.62 10.66
N GLU A 269 -28.38 -3.55 10.83
CA GLU A 269 -26.96 -3.24 11.03
C GLU A 269 -26.34 -2.56 9.80
N VAL A 270 -26.59 -3.09 8.60
CA VAL A 270 -26.18 -2.42 7.35
C VAL A 270 -26.77 -1.01 7.28
N MET A 271 -28.08 -0.87 7.54
CA MET A 271 -28.73 0.45 7.51
C MET A 271 -28.13 1.41 8.55
N ASN A 272 -27.76 0.92 9.73
CA ASN A 272 -27.10 1.72 10.76
C ASN A 272 -25.70 2.16 10.36
N VAL A 273 -24.92 1.32 9.66
CA VAL A 273 -23.64 1.74 9.05
C VAL A 273 -23.88 2.82 8.00
N LEU A 274 -24.81 2.61 7.07
CA LEU A 274 -25.10 3.59 6.01
C LEU A 274 -25.56 4.94 6.58
N ARG A 275 -26.35 4.95 7.67
CA ARG A 275 -26.73 6.21 8.36
C ARG A 275 -25.56 6.94 8.98
N ARG A 276 -24.52 6.23 9.41
CA ARG A 276 -23.30 6.79 9.99
C ARG A 276 -22.34 7.34 8.91
N CYS A 277 -22.61 7.08 7.63
CA CYS A 277 -21.76 7.48 6.51
C CYS A 277 -22.54 8.33 5.48
N PRO A 278 -22.98 9.55 5.81
CA PRO A 278 -23.77 10.40 4.89
C PRO A 278 -22.97 10.88 3.66
N GLU A 279 -21.65 10.95 3.77
CA GLU A 279 -20.73 11.39 2.70
C GLU A 279 -20.22 10.23 1.82
N LEU A 280 -20.80 9.03 1.95
CA LEU A 280 -20.36 7.83 1.25
C LEU A 280 -20.51 7.99 -0.27
N ARG A 281 -19.42 7.70 -1.00
CA ARG A 281 -19.30 7.77 -2.47
C ARG A 281 -19.29 6.40 -3.13
N ASP A 282 -18.68 5.43 -2.45
CA ASP A 282 -18.54 4.06 -2.93
C ASP A 282 -18.89 3.09 -1.79
N PHE A 283 -19.88 2.23 -2.04
CA PHE A 283 -20.30 1.19 -1.12
C PHE A 283 -20.22 -0.17 -1.81
N GLU A 284 -19.56 -1.12 -1.17
CA GLU A 284 -19.48 -2.50 -1.61
C GLU A 284 -19.65 -3.42 -0.41
N LEU A 285 -20.67 -4.28 -0.48
CA LEU A 285 -20.90 -5.34 0.49
C LEU A 285 -21.06 -6.64 -0.28
N VAL A 286 -20.07 -7.53 -0.13
CA VAL A 286 -20.06 -8.87 -0.72
C VAL A 286 -19.97 -9.87 0.42
N HIS A 287 -20.96 -10.74 0.53
CA HIS A 287 -21.00 -11.76 1.56
C HIS A 287 -21.13 -13.15 0.92
N GLY A 288 -20.27 -14.09 1.33
CA GLY A 288 -20.22 -15.44 0.78
C GLY A 288 -21.24 -16.41 1.38
N ASP A 289 -21.51 -17.50 0.66
CA ASP A 289 -22.44 -18.57 1.03
C ASP A 289 -21.99 -19.26 2.33
N GLN A 290 -22.60 -18.92 3.46
CA GLN A 290 -22.65 -19.86 4.58
C GLN A 290 -23.82 -20.82 4.36
N GLU A 291 -23.50 -22.08 4.06
CA GLU A 291 -24.49 -23.10 3.73
C GLU A 291 -25.47 -23.42 4.89
N ASP A 292 -25.18 -23.11 6.15
CA ASP A 292 -25.97 -23.69 7.25
C ASP A 292 -26.19 -22.83 8.51
N ILE A 293 -25.91 -21.53 8.50
CA ILE A 293 -26.28 -20.69 9.66
C ILE A 293 -27.64 -20.06 9.41
N HIS A 294 -28.61 -20.44 10.27
CA HIS A 294 -29.93 -19.83 10.42
C HIS A 294 -29.81 -18.35 10.85
N THR A 295 -29.20 -17.48 10.04
CA THR A 295 -29.28 -16.04 10.24
C THR A 295 -30.67 -15.60 9.79
N SER A 296 -31.58 -15.53 10.76
CA SER A 296 -32.84 -14.84 10.59
C SER A 296 -32.52 -13.36 10.38
N PHE A 297 -32.36 -12.95 9.12
CA PHE A 297 -32.37 -11.53 8.79
C PHE A 297 -33.75 -11.00 9.17
N ASP A 298 -33.82 -10.30 10.31
CA ASP A 298 -35.02 -9.58 10.70
C ASP A 298 -35.34 -8.54 9.62
N THR A 299 -36.60 -8.57 9.18
CA THR A 299 -37.12 -7.76 8.08
C THR A 299 -37.70 -6.43 8.55
N SER A 300 -37.70 -6.18 9.86
CA SER A 300 -38.08 -4.89 10.45
C SER A 300 -36.98 -3.86 10.19
N THR A 301 -37.11 -3.16 9.07
CA THR A 301 -36.38 -1.91 8.81
C THR A 301 -36.99 -0.81 9.69
N ASP A 302 -36.76 -0.87 11.00
CA ASP A 302 -37.32 0.04 12.01
C ASP A 302 -36.66 1.43 12.01
N GLY A 303 -36.14 1.87 10.88
CA GLY A 303 -35.60 3.21 10.75
C GLY A 303 -35.74 3.64 9.31
N GLY A 304 -36.34 4.82 9.12
CA GLY A 304 -36.72 5.33 7.81
C GLY A 304 -35.61 5.38 6.76
N ILE A 305 -36.01 5.90 5.60
CA ILE A 305 -35.18 5.97 4.38
C ILE A 305 -33.83 6.63 4.69
N VAL A 306 -32.75 5.95 4.32
CA VAL A 306 -31.38 6.44 4.42
C VAL A 306 -31.02 7.18 3.15
N HIS A 307 -30.71 8.46 3.30
CA HIS A 307 -30.36 9.34 2.20
C HIS A 307 -28.85 9.37 2.02
N LEU A 308 -28.37 8.93 0.85
CA LEU A 308 -26.95 8.91 0.49
C LEU A 308 -26.77 9.76 -0.79
N PRO A 309 -26.72 11.10 -0.67
CA PRO A 309 -26.79 12.01 -1.81
C PRO A 309 -25.54 12.00 -2.69
N LEU A 310 -24.38 11.61 -2.12
CA LEU A 310 -23.09 11.61 -2.82
C LEU A 310 -22.68 10.22 -3.34
N LEU A 311 -23.48 9.19 -3.08
CA LEU A 311 -23.14 7.83 -3.45
C LEU A 311 -23.18 7.65 -4.97
N THR A 312 -22.02 7.38 -5.56
CA THR A 312 -21.81 7.19 -6.99
C THR A 312 -21.76 5.72 -7.39
N SER A 313 -21.31 4.85 -6.48
CA SER A 313 -21.19 3.41 -6.65
C SER A 313 -21.86 2.65 -5.50
N PHE A 314 -22.73 1.69 -5.83
CA PHE A 314 -23.40 0.82 -4.88
C PHE A 314 -23.35 -0.62 -5.39
N THR A 315 -22.62 -1.48 -4.67
CA THR A 315 -22.51 -2.91 -4.96
C THR A 315 -23.05 -3.70 -3.77
N LEU A 316 -23.97 -4.62 -4.04
CA LEU A 316 -24.53 -5.53 -3.03
C LEU A 316 -24.58 -6.95 -3.59
N ASP A 317 -23.83 -7.85 -2.97
CA ASP A 317 -23.81 -9.28 -3.23
C ASP A 317 -24.14 -10.01 -1.93
N LEU A 318 -25.37 -10.52 -1.83
CA LEU A 318 -25.90 -11.16 -0.63
C LEU A 318 -26.75 -12.39 -1.02
N ASP A 319 -26.64 -13.46 -0.25
CA ASP A 319 -27.38 -14.70 -0.51
C ASP A 319 -28.82 -14.69 0.04
N ASN A 320 -29.24 -13.60 0.69
CA ASN A 320 -30.56 -13.44 1.31
C ASN A 320 -31.44 -12.39 0.61
N ALA A 321 -32.43 -12.87 -0.15
CA ALA A 321 -33.37 -12.02 -0.91
C ALA A 321 -34.22 -11.07 -0.05
N LYS A 322 -34.53 -11.42 1.21
CA LYS A 322 -35.31 -10.56 2.12
C LYS A 322 -34.48 -9.40 2.64
N ALA A 323 -33.25 -9.69 3.08
CA ALA A 323 -32.29 -8.68 3.52
C ALA A 323 -32.02 -7.67 2.41
N PHE A 324 -31.78 -8.20 1.22
CA PHE A 324 -31.55 -7.45 0.00
C PHE A 324 -32.72 -6.49 -0.33
N SER A 325 -33.97 -6.99 -0.29
CA SER A 325 -35.17 -6.17 -0.49
C SER A 325 -35.32 -5.09 0.59
N GLY A 326 -35.02 -5.42 1.84
CA GLY A 326 -35.08 -4.48 2.97
C GLY A 326 -34.10 -3.33 2.81
N ILE A 327 -32.85 -3.61 2.43
CA ILE A 327 -31.80 -2.60 2.24
C ILE A 327 -32.17 -1.69 1.06
N ILE A 328 -32.47 -2.27 -0.11
CA ILE A 328 -32.73 -1.49 -1.34
C ILE A 328 -33.97 -0.60 -1.22
N SER A 329 -35.03 -1.08 -0.56
CA SER A 329 -36.24 -0.27 -0.35
C SER A 329 -36.03 0.89 0.64
N SER A 330 -35.00 0.79 1.48
CA SER A 330 -34.71 1.73 2.56
C SER A 330 -33.61 2.72 2.22
N VAL A 331 -33.04 2.69 1.01
CA VAL A 331 -31.95 3.58 0.59
C VAL A 331 -32.40 4.53 -0.52
N ARG A 332 -31.98 5.80 -0.45
CA ARG A 332 -32.16 6.81 -1.49
C ARG A 332 -30.81 7.34 -1.97
N ILE A 333 -30.49 7.02 -3.21
CA ILE A 333 -29.16 7.21 -3.84
C ILE A 333 -29.27 8.00 -5.15
N PRO A 334 -29.58 9.31 -5.11
CA PRO A 334 -29.92 10.09 -6.30
C PRO A 334 -28.74 10.33 -7.27
N ALA A 335 -27.50 10.30 -6.77
CA ALA A 335 -26.28 10.49 -7.58
C ALA A 335 -25.64 9.18 -8.07
N CYS A 336 -26.27 8.03 -7.80
CA CYS A 336 -25.69 6.74 -8.11
C CYS A 336 -25.62 6.51 -9.62
N THR A 337 -24.40 6.25 -10.11
CA THR A 337 -24.07 5.98 -11.52
C THR A 337 -23.71 4.52 -11.77
N ARG A 338 -23.18 3.84 -10.75
CA ARG A 338 -22.81 2.42 -10.79
C ARG A 338 -23.61 1.69 -9.74
N PHE A 339 -24.48 0.78 -10.17
CA PHE A 339 -25.33 0.01 -9.28
C PHE A 339 -25.23 -1.45 -9.66
N HIS A 340 -24.58 -2.25 -8.81
CA HIS A 340 -24.31 -3.65 -9.06
C HIS A 340 -25.00 -4.51 -8.02
N LEU A 341 -25.72 -5.52 -8.50
CA LEU A 341 -26.48 -6.44 -7.68
C LEU A 341 -26.18 -7.86 -8.12
N ASN A 342 -25.65 -8.64 -7.20
CA ASN A 342 -25.41 -10.06 -7.42
C ASN A 342 -26.22 -10.89 -6.41
N TYR A 343 -26.71 -12.02 -6.88
CA TYR A 343 -27.51 -12.96 -6.11
C TYR A 343 -27.17 -14.37 -6.60
N SER A 344 -26.33 -15.05 -5.83
CA SER A 344 -25.68 -16.32 -6.17
C SER A 344 -26.64 -17.52 -6.32
N LYS A 345 -27.83 -17.50 -5.69
CA LYS A 345 -28.75 -18.65 -5.70
C LYS A 345 -29.58 -18.75 -6.99
N PRO A 346 -29.74 -19.96 -7.57
CA PRO A 346 -30.37 -20.15 -8.88
C PRO A 346 -31.79 -19.55 -8.95
N THR A 347 -31.95 -18.68 -9.95
CA THR A 347 -33.10 -17.79 -10.24
C THR A 347 -34.48 -18.44 -10.38
N ARG A 348 -34.62 -19.77 -10.30
CA ARG A 348 -35.94 -20.44 -10.36
C ARG A 348 -36.91 -19.95 -9.28
N ASN A 349 -36.41 -19.32 -8.21
CA ASN A 349 -37.23 -18.77 -7.12
C ASN A 349 -37.43 -17.23 -7.16
N ILE A 350 -36.70 -16.45 -7.97
CA ILE A 350 -36.83 -14.98 -8.03
C ILE A 350 -38.08 -14.51 -8.80
N PHE A 351 -38.64 -15.37 -9.64
CA PHE A 351 -39.91 -15.13 -10.33
C PHE A 351 -41.04 -16.05 -9.85
N SER A 352 -40.81 -16.77 -8.75
CA SER A 352 -41.90 -17.46 -8.05
C SER A 352 -42.73 -16.42 -7.27
N ASN A 353 -44.03 -16.67 -7.04
CA ASN A 353 -44.93 -15.74 -6.33
C ASN A 353 -44.45 -15.28 -4.92
N LYS A 354 -43.34 -15.84 -4.39
CA LYS A 354 -42.73 -15.49 -3.10
C LYS A 354 -41.72 -14.32 -3.16
N THR A 355 -41.33 -13.84 -4.35
CA THR A 355 -40.27 -12.82 -4.57
C THR A 355 -40.79 -11.51 -5.19
N ASN A 356 -42.11 -11.30 -5.16
CA ASN A 356 -42.77 -10.06 -5.57
C ASN A 356 -42.25 -8.80 -4.83
N HIS A 357 -41.79 -8.96 -3.59
CA HIS A 357 -41.24 -7.85 -2.81
C HIS A 357 -39.89 -7.37 -3.34
N LEU A 358 -39.02 -8.29 -3.77
CA LEU A 358 -37.72 -7.99 -4.32
C LEU A 358 -37.84 -7.26 -5.66
N THR A 359 -38.68 -7.79 -6.56
CA THR A 359 -38.95 -7.16 -7.86
C THR A 359 -39.62 -5.79 -7.71
N ALA A 360 -40.56 -5.62 -6.78
CA ALA A 360 -41.16 -4.32 -6.49
C ALA A 360 -40.15 -3.31 -5.92
N ALA A 361 -39.31 -3.73 -4.97
CA ALA A 361 -38.26 -2.89 -4.40
C ALA A 361 -37.26 -2.45 -5.48
N LEU A 362 -36.77 -3.39 -6.28
CA LEU A 362 -35.88 -3.13 -7.42
C LEU A 362 -36.48 -2.12 -8.40
N LEU A 363 -37.71 -2.37 -8.86
CA LEU A 363 -38.39 -1.47 -9.79
C LEU A 363 -38.59 -0.07 -9.19
N SER A 364 -38.85 0.04 -7.89
CA SER A 364 -38.99 1.32 -7.21
C SER A 364 -37.67 2.10 -7.12
N THR A 365 -36.56 1.41 -6.89
CA THR A 365 -35.22 2.02 -6.79
C THR A 365 -34.68 2.37 -8.17
N ILE A 366 -34.83 1.48 -9.16
CA ILE A 366 -34.42 1.72 -10.55
C ILE A 366 -35.15 2.93 -11.15
N ARG A 367 -36.47 3.08 -10.91
CA ARG A 367 -37.25 4.25 -11.38
C ARG A 367 -36.74 5.58 -10.84
N ARG A 368 -35.98 5.56 -9.74
CA ARG A 368 -35.43 6.76 -9.09
C ARG A 368 -34.00 7.08 -9.56
N LEU A 369 -33.39 6.21 -10.35
CA LEU A 369 -32.02 6.38 -10.84
C LEU A 369 -32.02 7.11 -12.20
N PRO A 370 -31.17 8.13 -12.39
CA PRO A 370 -31.33 9.07 -13.49
C PRO A 370 -31.09 8.50 -14.89
N LYS A 371 -30.30 7.42 -15.09
CA LYS A 371 -30.05 6.76 -16.40
C LYS A 371 -29.55 5.31 -16.25
N ILE A 372 -30.38 4.31 -16.54
CA ILE A 372 -29.99 2.88 -16.44
C ILE A 372 -30.58 2.06 -17.59
N SER A 373 -29.77 1.18 -18.16
CA SER A 373 -30.20 0.01 -18.93
C SER A 373 -30.00 -1.27 -18.11
N LEU A 374 -30.89 -2.23 -18.31
CA LEU A 374 -31.07 -3.38 -17.43
C LEU A 374 -30.74 -4.64 -18.21
N SER A 375 -29.73 -5.39 -17.79
CA SER A 375 -29.42 -6.71 -18.35
C SER A 375 -29.65 -7.78 -17.28
N LEU A 376 -30.60 -8.67 -17.56
CA LEU A 376 -30.97 -9.79 -16.72
C LEU A 376 -30.24 -11.03 -17.25
N SER A 377 -29.37 -11.62 -16.44
CA SER A 377 -28.85 -12.97 -16.66
C SER A 377 -29.57 -13.96 -15.73
N SER A 378 -29.40 -15.26 -15.97
CA SER A 378 -29.95 -16.34 -15.12
C SER A 378 -29.35 -16.41 -13.71
N SER A 379 -28.38 -15.55 -13.35
CA SER A 379 -27.75 -15.51 -12.01
C SER A 379 -27.26 -14.11 -11.60
N THR A 380 -27.48 -13.08 -12.41
CA THR A 380 -26.95 -11.73 -12.15
C THR A 380 -27.88 -10.68 -12.73
N VAL A 381 -28.14 -9.60 -11.97
CA VAL A 381 -28.84 -8.42 -12.49
C VAL A 381 -27.80 -7.33 -12.67
N VAL A 382 -27.29 -7.21 -13.89
CA VAL A 382 -26.30 -6.17 -14.21
C VAL A 382 -27.05 -4.95 -14.75
N LEU A 383 -27.00 -3.85 -14.00
CA LEU A 383 -27.46 -2.54 -14.45
C LEU A 383 -26.28 -1.78 -15.06
N SER A 384 -26.42 -1.34 -16.30
CA SER A 384 -25.39 -0.56 -17.02
C SER A 384 -25.97 0.78 -17.48
N GLY A 385 -25.28 1.88 -17.20
CA GLY A 385 -25.70 3.23 -17.58
C GLY A 385 -25.39 3.55 -19.05
N TRP A 386 -26.35 4.11 -19.79
CA TRP A 386 -26.16 4.66 -21.14
C TRP A 386 -25.61 6.10 -21.09
N GLN A 387 -24.63 6.43 -21.95
CA GLN A 387 -24.16 7.80 -22.20
C GLN A 387 -24.30 8.17 -23.70
N ASP A 388 -24.70 9.42 -23.96
CA ASP A 388 -24.98 10.10 -25.26
C ASP A 388 -23.67 10.43 -26.06
N PRO A 389 -23.67 10.78 -27.38
CA PRO A 389 -22.85 10.19 -28.43
C PRO A 389 -21.54 10.97 -28.68
N LYS A 390 -20.98 11.65 -27.67
CA LYS A 390 -19.75 12.44 -27.81
C LYS A 390 -18.72 12.07 -26.74
N ASN A 391 -17.85 11.12 -27.11
CA ASN A 391 -16.59 10.74 -26.46
C ASN A 391 -16.66 10.09 -25.07
N ASN A 392 -16.79 8.76 -25.04
CA ASN A 392 -15.74 7.79 -24.66
C ASN A 392 -16.43 6.44 -24.42
N VAL A 393 -16.00 5.41 -25.16
CA VAL A 393 -16.51 4.04 -25.05
C VAL A 393 -16.11 3.48 -23.69
N ILE A 394 -17.06 2.93 -22.93
CA ILE A 394 -16.75 2.00 -21.84
C ILE A 394 -17.15 0.62 -22.34
N ASP A 395 -16.15 -0.25 -22.41
CA ASP A 395 -16.25 -1.64 -22.86
C ASP A 395 -17.32 -2.42 -22.08
N ILE A 396 -18.14 -3.13 -22.85
CA ILE A 396 -18.89 -4.28 -22.35
C ILE A 396 -17.90 -5.43 -22.28
N ALA A 397 -17.31 -5.66 -21.11
CA ALA A 397 -16.78 -6.98 -20.83
C ALA A 397 -17.96 -7.87 -20.42
N LEU A 398 -18.37 -8.74 -21.35
CA LEU A 398 -18.60 -10.13 -20.95
C LEU A 398 -17.26 -10.62 -20.41
N ALA A 399 -16.97 -10.31 -19.15
CA ALA A 399 -16.18 -11.23 -18.39
C ALA A 399 -17.08 -12.46 -18.31
N HIS A 400 -16.79 -13.47 -19.14
CA HIS A 400 -16.56 -14.76 -18.51
C HIS A 400 -15.66 -14.46 -17.32
N LEU A 401 -16.27 -14.25 -16.14
CA LEU A 401 -15.61 -14.62 -14.92
C LEU A 401 -15.29 -16.08 -15.19
N THR A 402 -14.04 -16.32 -15.58
CA THR A 402 -13.43 -17.64 -15.45
C THR A 402 -14.00 -18.20 -14.15
N PRO A 403 -14.62 -19.38 -14.18
CA PRO A 403 -15.22 -19.96 -13.00
C PRO A 403 -14.26 -19.79 -11.84
N TRP A 404 -14.79 -19.49 -10.65
CA TRP A 404 -14.04 -19.50 -9.39
C TRP A 404 -13.12 -20.74 -9.25
N GLU A 405 -13.42 -21.82 -9.99
CA GLU A 405 -12.58 -23.01 -10.19
C GLU A 405 -11.24 -22.79 -10.93
N ASP A 406 -11.09 -21.81 -11.83
CA ASP A 406 -9.85 -21.58 -12.62
C ASP A 406 -8.82 -20.70 -11.88
N LEU A 407 -9.26 -19.75 -11.04
CA LEU A 407 -8.39 -19.03 -10.10
C LEU A 407 -7.97 -19.96 -8.95
N ASN A 408 -8.89 -20.76 -8.42
CA ASN A 408 -8.55 -21.85 -7.50
C ASN A 408 -7.68 -22.92 -8.15
N ARG A 409 -7.84 -23.25 -9.44
CA ARG A 409 -6.95 -24.17 -10.15
C ARG A 409 -5.59 -23.56 -10.40
N MET A 410 -5.44 -22.28 -10.76
CA MET A 410 -4.12 -21.64 -10.90
C MET A 410 -3.37 -21.55 -9.56
N HIS A 411 -4.09 -21.28 -8.45
CA HIS A 411 -3.51 -21.30 -7.11
C HIS A 411 -3.18 -22.71 -6.61
N ARG A 412 -4.06 -23.71 -6.82
CA ARG A 412 -3.78 -25.13 -6.50
C ARG A 412 -2.69 -25.72 -7.41
N HIS A 413 -2.58 -25.33 -8.67
CA HIS A 413 -1.50 -25.79 -9.56
C HIS A 413 -0.16 -25.18 -9.18
N ARG A 414 -0.11 -23.90 -8.76
CA ARG A 414 1.11 -23.25 -8.28
C ARG A 414 1.57 -23.78 -6.92
N SER A 415 0.64 -24.05 -5.99
CA SER A 415 0.96 -24.71 -4.72
C SER A 415 1.40 -26.16 -4.90
N ASN A 416 0.80 -26.92 -5.83
CA ASN A 416 1.24 -28.28 -6.16
C ASN A 416 2.58 -28.32 -6.92
N MET A 417 2.90 -27.33 -7.75
CA MET A 417 4.22 -27.24 -8.39
C MET A 417 5.33 -26.84 -7.40
N ALA A 418 5.04 -25.97 -6.43
CA ALA A 418 5.98 -25.62 -5.35
C ALA A 418 6.20 -26.78 -4.36
N ALA A 419 5.18 -27.61 -4.12
CA ALA A 419 5.29 -28.83 -3.32
C ALA A 419 6.09 -29.94 -4.06
N ASN A 420 5.87 -30.13 -5.37
CA ASN A 420 6.61 -31.10 -6.17
C ASN A 420 8.08 -30.71 -6.42
N GLN A 421 8.41 -29.41 -6.50
CA GLN A 421 9.83 -28.98 -6.58
C GLN A 421 10.60 -29.18 -5.26
N ARG A 422 9.92 -29.25 -4.11
CA ARG A 422 10.56 -29.58 -2.82
C ARG A 422 10.74 -31.08 -2.60
N GLN A 423 10.00 -31.94 -3.32
CA GLN A 423 10.17 -33.40 -3.28
C GLN A 423 11.23 -33.95 -4.26
N HIS A 424 11.81 -33.13 -5.14
CA HIS A 424 12.89 -33.53 -6.06
C HIS A 424 14.28 -32.98 -5.69
N HIS A 425 14.41 -32.38 -4.50
CA HIS A 425 15.69 -31.90 -3.97
C HIS A 425 16.00 -32.41 -2.54
N VAL A 426 15.41 -33.54 -2.15
CA VAL A 426 15.84 -34.34 -0.99
C VAL A 426 16.43 -35.65 -1.47
#